data_AF-I6CGS3-F1
#
_entry.id   AF-I6CGS3-F1
#
_cell.length_a   1.000
_cell.length_b   1.000
_cell.length_c   1.000
_cell.angle_alpha   90.00
_cell.angle_beta   90.00
_cell.angle_gamma   90.00
#
_symmetry.space_group_name_H-M   'P 1'
#
loop_
_entity.id
_entity.type
_entity.pdbx_description
1 polymer ?
#
loop_
_entity_poly.entity_id
_entity_poly.type
_entity_poly.pdbx_seq_one_letter_code
_entity_poly.pdbx_strand_id
1 'polypeptide(L)'
;MAVSINSQGEGNVRVISKSNEVQYIKATVFRIDNPSTPQENEVEIKSGDANHLVVMPPKFALPAGSSKTVRFVAMEPEQKEKIIALNLKRFPVLMTLPQIKKISLCS
;
A
#
# COMPACT_ATOMS: atom_id res chain seq x y z
N MET A 1 -11.90 -10.29 2.82
CA MET A 1 -11.99 -9.19 3.81
C MET A 1 -12.50 -7.98 3.05
N ALA A 2 -13.62 -7.39 3.49
CA ALA A 2 -14.18 -6.18 2.88
C ALA A 2 -14.00 -5.01 3.84
N VAL A 3 -13.76 -3.81 3.30
CA VAL A 3 -13.45 -2.61 4.07
C VAL A 3 -14.37 -1.51 3.59
N SER A 4 -15.16 -0.97 4.50
CA SER A 4 -16.04 0.17 4.23
C SER A 4 -15.26 1.47 4.43
N ILE A 5 -15.56 2.46 3.59
CA ILE A 5 -15.12 3.85 3.78
C ILE A 5 -16.28 4.61 4.42
N ASN A 6 -15.98 5.46 5.41
CA ASN A 6 -16.99 6.26 6.09
C ASN A 6 -17.49 7.43 5.22
N SER A 7 -18.48 8.18 5.72
CA SER A 7 -19.06 9.34 5.01
C SER A 7 -18.07 10.50 4.78
N GLN A 8 -16.93 10.51 5.47
CA GLN A 8 -15.86 11.49 5.28
C GLN A 8 -14.82 11.05 4.25
N GLY A 9 -15.04 9.91 3.58
CA GLY A 9 -14.09 9.37 2.61
C GLY A 9 -12.90 8.65 3.26
N GLU A 10 -12.98 8.32 4.56
CA GLU A 10 -11.88 7.67 5.28
C GLU A 10 -12.16 6.21 5.62
N GLY A 11 -11.14 5.38 5.45
CA GLY A 11 -11.17 3.96 5.82
C GLY A 11 -9.86 3.49 6.43
N ASN A 12 -9.88 2.34 7.10
CA ASN A 12 -8.73 1.82 7.83
C ASN A 12 -8.66 0.30 7.71
N VAL A 13 -7.46 -0.23 7.49
CA VAL A 13 -7.18 -1.67 7.56
C VAL A 13 -6.05 -1.91 8.54
N ARG A 14 -6.22 -2.88 9.44
CA ARG A 14 -5.15 -3.34 10.31
C ARG A 14 -4.46 -4.56 9.68
N VAL A 15 -3.18 -4.41 9.35
CA VAL A 15 -2.31 -5.47 8.85
C VAL A 15 -1.59 -6.08 10.05
N ILE A 16 -1.72 -7.40 10.24
CA ILE A 16 -1.17 -8.12 11.40
C ILE A 16 -0.09 -9.09 10.91
N SER A 17 1.10 -9.01 11.51
CA SER A 17 2.18 -9.95 11.22
C SER A 17 1.93 -11.27 11.93
N LYS A 18 1.92 -12.36 11.17
CA LYS A 18 1.98 -13.74 11.68
C LYS A 18 3.36 -14.37 11.52
N SER A 19 4.37 -13.54 11.22
CA SER A 19 5.75 -13.98 11.00
C SER A 19 6.63 -13.63 12.20
N ASN A 20 7.71 -14.40 12.35
CA ASN A 20 8.77 -14.16 13.33
C ASN A 20 9.86 -13.21 12.78
N GLU A 21 9.74 -12.77 11.52
CA GLU A 21 10.68 -11.86 10.86
C GLU A 21 10.04 -10.48 10.62
N VAL A 22 10.89 -9.46 10.42
CA VAL A 22 10.44 -8.16 9.90
C VAL A 22 10.12 -8.30 8.42
N GLN A 23 8.91 -7.88 8.04
CA GLN A 23 8.46 -7.85 6.65
C GLN A 23 8.35 -6.41 6.17
N TYR A 24 8.69 -6.17 4.90
CA TYR A 24 8.47 -4.88 4.27
C TYR A 24 7.31 -5.02 3.30
N ILE A 25 6.25 -4.26 3.54
CA ILE A 25 4.98 -4.37 2.83
C ILE A 25 4.78 -3.14 1.95
N LYS A 26 4.45 -3.36 0.68
CA LYS A 26 3.96 -2.33 -0.25
C LYS A 26 2.45 -2.48 -0.36
N ALA A 27 1.74 -1.39 -0.12
CA ALA A 27 0.32 -1.28 -0.36
C ALA A 27 0.09 -0.62 -1.73
N THR A 28 -0.66 -1.28 -2.60
CA THR A 28 -1.07 -0.78 -3.91
C THR A 28 -2.59 -0.85 -4.02
N VAL A 29 -3.20 0.17 -4.59
CA VAL A 29 -4.65 0.22 -4.85
C VAL A 29 -4.89 0.02 -6.33
N PHE A 30 -5.92 -0.75 -6.64
CA PHE A 30 -6.43 -0.93 -7.99
C PHE A 30 -7.88 -0.47 -8.05
N ARG A 31 -8.22 0.29 -9.08
CA ARG A 31 -9.60 0.55 -9.47
C ARG A 31 -10.11 -0.66 -10.23
N ILE A 32 -11.31 -1.13 -9.90
CA ILE A 32 -11.98 -2.17 -10.66
C ILE A 32 -12.95 -1.50 -11.64
N ASP A 33 -12.66 -1.62 -12.93
CA ASP A 33 -13.52 -1.14 -14.01
C ASP A 33 -14.45 -2.29 -14.45
N ASN A 34 -15.74 -1.98 -14.69
CA ASN A 34 -16.79 -2.94 -15.04
C ASN A 34 -16.92 -4.15 -14.08
N PRO A 35 -17.10 -3.92 -12.77
CA PRO A 35 -17.17 -4.99 -11.79
C PRO A 35 -18.30 -5.99 -12.10
N SER A 36 -18.05 -7.27 -11.84
CA SER A 36 -18.99 -8.38 -12.07
C SER A 36 -19.40 -8.56 -13.54
N THR A 37 -18.55 -8.16 -14.48
CA THR A 37 -18.74 -8.38 -15.93
C THR A 37 -17.58 -9.19 -16.53
N PRO A 38 -17.77 -9.84 -17.68
CA PRO A 38 -16.65 -10.47 -18.41
C PRO A 38 -15.54 -9.48 -18.83
N GLN A 39 -15.82 -8.17 -18.80
CA GLN A 39 -14.90 -7.08 -19.13
C GLN A 39 -14.31 -6.43 -17.86
N GLU A 40 -14.39 -7.09 -16.71
CA GLU A 40 -13.78 -6.63 -15.47
C GLU A 40 -12.27 -6.48 -15.64
N ASN A 41 -11.73 -5.32 -15.23
CA ASN A 41 -10.31 -5.05 -15.31
C ASN A 41 -9.81 -4.28 -14.09
N GLU A 42 -8.59 -4.62 -13.64
CA GLU A 42 -7.91 -3.94 -12.55
C GLU A 42 -6.90 -2.92 -13.09
N VAL A 43 -7.08 -1.66 -12.73
CA VAL A 43 -6.19 -0.56 -13.12
C VAL A 43 -5.45 -0.04 -11.89
N GLU A 44 -4.12 -0.15 -11.85
CA GLU A 44 -3.32 0.36 -10.74
C GLU A 44 -3.47 1.89 -10.62
N ILE A 45 -3.86 2.36 -9.44
CA ILE A 45 -3.89 3.79 -9.10
C ILE A 45 -2.53 4.16 -8.52
N LYS A 46 -1.85 5.12 -9.14
CA LYS A 46 -0.56 5.61 -8.64
C LYS A 46 -0.77 6.65 -7.55
N SER A 47 0.04 6.57 -6.48
CA SER A 47 0.07 7.61 -5.46
C SER A 47 0.50 8.94 -6.07
N GLY A 48 -0.41 9.92 -6.11
CA GLY A 48 -0.21 11.22 -6.74
C GLY A 48 -1.28 11.59 -7.76
N ASP A 49 -2.08 10.62 -8.24
CA ASP A 49 -3.28 10.91 -9.01
C ASP A 49 -4.34 11.50 -8.06
N ALA A 50 -4.46 12.83 -8.07
CA ALA A 50 -5.21 13.63 -7.10
C ALA A 50 -6.72 13.34 -7.07
N ASN A 51 -7.29 12.74 -8.12
CA ASN A 51 -8.73 12.48 -8.24
C ASN A 51 -9.14 11.12 -7.66
N HIS A 52 -8.29 10.47 -6.86
CA HIS A 52 -8.47 9.08 -6.45
C HIS A 52 -8.25 8.83 -4.97
N LEU A 53 -8.50 7.57 -4.58
CA LEU A 53 -8.24 7.05 -3.25
C LEU A 53 -6.74 7.00 -2.95
N VAL A 54 -6.33 7.65 -1.87
CA VAL A 54 -4.95 7.65 -1.37
C VAL A 54 -4.79 6.61 -0.28
N VAL A 55 -3.67 5.87 -0.32
CA VAL A 55 -3.29 4.89 0.71
C VAL A 55 -2.04 5.31 1.46
N MET A 56 -2.11 5.29 2.79
CA MET A 56 -1.05 5.73 3.67
C MET A 56 -0.83 4.77 4.85
N PRO A 57 0.43 4.38 5.15
CA PRO A 57 1.62 4.57 4.32
C PRO A 57 1.64 3.61 3.11
N PRO A 58 2.16 4.02 1.94
CA PRO A 58 2.22 3.15 0.76
C PRO A 58 3.29 2.04 0.90
N LYS A 59 4.29 2.26 1.75
CA LYS A 59 5.33 1.27 2.09
C LYS A 59 5.64 1.37 3.58
N PHE A 60 5.77 0.22 4.25
CA PHE A 60 6.10 0.20 5.67
C PHE A 60 6.80 -1.08 6.09
N ALA A 61 7.61 -0.98 7.14
CA ALA A 61 8.11 -2.14 7.86
C ALA A 61 7.05 -2.64 8.85
N LEU A 62 6.86 -3.95 8.86
CA LEU A 62 5.95 -4.67 9.73
C LEU A 62 6.78 -5.67 10.57
N PRO A 63 7.14 -5.31 11.80
CA PRO A 63 7.88 -6.19 12.71
C PRO A 63 7.13 -7.49 13.04
N ALA A 64 7.90 -8.48 13.48
CA ALA A 64 7.40 -9.77 13.95
C ALA A 64 6.32 -9.60 15.05
N GLY A 65 5.22 -10.35 14.93
CA GLY A 65 4.09 -10.31 15.87
C GLY A 65 3.37 -8.97 16.03
N SER A 66 3.74 -7.93 15.26
CA SER A 66 3.17 -6.60 15.38
C SER A 66 1.99 -6.36 14.44
N SER A 67 1.34 -5.20 14.56
CA SER A 67 0.35 -4.74 13.59
C SER A 67 0.60 -3.30 13.16
N LYS A 68 0.16 -2.96 11.94
CA LYS A 68 0.21 -1.60 11.39
C LYS A 68 -1.16 -1.25 10.80
N THR A 69 -1.59 -0.01 11.02
CA THR A 69 -2.79 0.53 10.40
C THR A 69 -2.43 1.17 9.07
N VAL A 70 -3.15 0.80 8.02
CA VAL A 70 -3.11 1.40 6.69
C VAL A 70 -4.41 2.20 6.53
N ARG A 71 -4.27 3.51 6.26
CA ARG A 71 -5.38 4.45 6.08
C ARG A 71 -5.68 4.65 4.60
N PHE A 72 -6.96 4.82 4.31
CA PHE A 72 -7.53 5.14 3.01
C PHE A 72 -8.19 6.52 3.13
N VAL A 73 -7.95 7.39 2.15
CA VAL A 73 -8.59 8.70 2.06
C VAL A 73 -9.03 8.92 0.63
N ALA A 74 -10.34 9.04 0.42
CA ALA A 74 -10.91 9.49 -0.85
C ALA A 74 -10.75 11.01 -0.91
N MET A 75 -10.01 11.50 -1.90
CA MET A 75 -9.74 12.94 -2.07
C MET A 75 -10.96 13.71 -2.57
N GLU A 76 -11.90 13.02 -3.24
CA GLU A 76 -13.13 13.58 -3.75
C GLU A 76 -14.33 12.73 -3.33
N PRO A 77 -15.49 13.35 -3.04
CA PRO A 77 -16.71 12.62 -2.75
C PRO A 77 -17.22 11.90 -4.01
N GLU A 78 -17.34 10.59 -3.92
CA GLU A 78 -17.82 9.74 -5.01
C GLU A 78 -19.36 9.74 -5.06
N GLN A 79 -19.94 10.08 -6.21
CA GLN A 79 -21.40 10.11 -6.39
C GLN A 79 -22.03 8.71 -6.55
N LYS A 80 -21.19 7.69 -6.80
CA LYS A 80 -21.60 6.29 -6.99
C LYS A 80 -20.68 5.37 -6.20
N GLU A 81 -21.22 4.26 -5.72
CA GLU A 81 -20.43 3.22 -5.08
C GLU A 81 -19.36 2.69 -6.05
N LYS A 82 -18.12 2.62 -5.58
CA LYS A 82 -16.97 2.10 -6.33
C LYS A 82 -16.33 0.96 -5.56
N ILE A 83 -16.05 -0.12 -6.27
CA ILE A 83 -15.31 -1.26 -5.74
C ILE A 83 -13.82 -1.05 -6.07
N ILE A 84 -12.98 -1.22 -5.06
CA ILE A 84 -11.53 -1.04 -5.12
C ILE A 84 -10.83 -2.28 -4.58
N ALA A 85 -9.73 -2.67 -5.20
CA ALA A 85 -8.89 -3.76 -4.72
C ALA A 85 -7.63 -3.21 -4.03
N LEU A 86 -7.36 -3.72 -2.83
CA LEU A 86 -6.13 -3.44 -2.09
C LEU A 86 -5.20 -4.63 -2.18
N ASN A 87 -3.99 -4.38 -2.68
CA ASN A 87 -2.95 -5.38 -2.73
C ASN A 87 -1.84 -5.06 -1.72
N LEU A 88 -1.59 -5.98 -0.79
CA LEU A 88 -0.51 -5.91 0.20
C LEU A 88 0.53 -6.97 -0.13
N LYS A 89 1.68 -6.55 -0.69
CA LYS A 89 2.76 -7.48 -1.08
C LYS A 89 4.02 -7.25 -0.26
N ARG A 90 4.66 -8.34 0.15
CA ARG A 90 6.05 -8.29 0.66
C ARG A 90 6.97 -7.88 -0.48
N PHE A 91 7.88 -6.95 -0.21
CA PHE A 91 8.96 -6.59 -1.14
C PHE A 91 10.33 -6.77 -0.46
N PRO A 92 11.36 -7.19 -1.21
CA PRO A 92 12.70 -7.25 -0.68
C PRO A 92 13.25 -5.83 -0.48
N VAL A 93 13.76 -5.54 0.72
CA VAL A 93 14.62 -4.38 0.91
C VAL A 93 16.03 -4.81 0.56
N LEU A 94 16.54 -4.31 -0.57
CA LEU A 94 17.97 -4.28 -0.82
C LEU A 94 18.56 -3.30 0.20
N MET A 95 19.07 -3.82 1.31
CA MET A 95 19.98 -3.07 2.16
C MET A 95 21.26 -2.85 1.35
N THR A 96 21.30 -1.79 0.54
CA THR A 96 22.58 -1.30 0.01
C THR A 96 23.34 -0.72 1.20
N LEU A 97 24.14 -1.56 1.85
CA LEU A 97 25.23 -1.09 2.70
C LEU A 97 26.04 -0.09 1.87
N PRO A 98 26.27 1.15 2.34
CA PRO A 98 27.28 1.99 1.73
C PRO A 98 28.59 1.21 1.88
N GLN A 99 29.09 0.66 0.76
CA GLN A 99 30.43 0.14 0.70
C GLN A 99 31.34 1.35 0.93
N ILE A 100 31.74 1.57 2.19
CA ILE A 100 32.79 2.52 2.53
C ILE A 100 34.04 1.96 1.90
N LYS A 101 34.28 2.36 0.65
CA LYS A 101 35.50 2.11 -0.08
C LYS A 101 36.57 2.91 0.67
N LYS A 102 37.25 2.28 1.63
CA LYS A 102 38.47 2.83 2.24
C LYS A 102 39.45 3.06 1.09
N ILE A 103 39.51 4.29 0.61
CA ILE A 103 40.61 4.75 -0.22
C ILE A 103 41.77 4.94 0.74
N SER A 104 42.60 3.91 0.86
CA SER A 104 43.91 4.03 1.49
C SER A 104 44.80 4.79 0.52
N LEU A 105 44.92 6.10 0.69
CA LEU A 105 46.12 6.81 0.24
C LEU A 105 47.24 6.43 1.21
N CYS A 106 48.05 5.44 0.83
CA CYS A 106 49.43 5.42 1.29
C CYS A 106 50.20 6.40 0.40
N SER A 107 50.86 7.30 1.12
CA SER A 107 51.82 8.34 0.70
C SER A 107 52.96 7.84 -0.17
#